data_AF-U9UV24-F1
#
_entry.id   AF-U9UV24-F1
#
_cell.length_a   1.000
_cell.length_b   1.000
_cell.length_c   1.000
_cell.angle_alpha   90.00
_cell.angle_beta   90.00
_cell.angle_gamma   90.00
#
_symmetry.space_group_name_H-M   'P 1'
#
loop_
_entity.id
_entity.type
_entity.pdbx_description
1 polymer ?
#
loop_
_entity_poly.entity_id
_entity_poly.type
_entity_poly.pdbx_seq_one_letter_code
_entity_poly.pdbx_strand_id
1 'polypeptide(L)'
;MQELPSLSVLVEETKKNRGFCELQPEHEWLIDQENKEYFNDAYGITDINPLLEDNDGMSVLFLDSRGILFEWCKLTQDMYILGINEMGGFANIIYHPEKKCIITKDTGEIIPDEELECQAEKSAEASLLIE
;
A
#
# COMPACT_ATOMS: atom_id res chain seq x y z
N MET A 1 -16.92 12.05 21.50
CA MET A 1 -15.61 11.52 21.04
C MET A 1 -15.82 10.03 20.86
N GLN A 2 -15.84 9.52 19.63
CA GLN A 2 -15.74 8.07 19.43
C GLN A 2 -14.32 7.67 19.84
N GLU A 3 -14.18 6.66 20.69
CA GLU A 3 -12.87 6.09 20.98
C GLU A 3 -12.31 5.52 19.68
N LEU A 4 -11.04 5.84 19.40
CA LEU A 4 -10.36 5.21 18.28
C LEU A 4 -10.27 3.71 18.57
N PRO A 5 -10.66 2.82 17.63
CA PRO A 5 -10.47 1.39 17.80
C PRO A 5 -9.00 1.09 18.10
N SER A 6 -8.71 0.00 18.81
CA SER A 6 -7.32 -0.41 19.02
C SER A 6 -6.70 -0.92 17.71
N LEU A 7 -5.36 -0.93 17.62
CA LEU A 7 -4.64 -1.50 16.49
C LEU A 7 -5.09 -2.94 16.19
N SER A 8 -5.22 -3.77 17.23
CA SER A 8 -5.70 -5.15 17.08
C SER A 8 -7.08 -5.24 16.44
N VAL A 9 -8.00 -4.33 16.77
CA VAL A 9 -9.33 -4.28 16.14
C VAL A 9 -9.20 -3.92 14.67
N LEU A 10 -8.37 -2.93 14.32
CA LEU A 10 -8.16 -2.53 12.93
C LEU A 10 -7.55 -3.66 12.09
N VAL A 11 -6.57 -4.38 12.63
CA VAL A 11 -5.94 -5.54 11.97
C VAL A 11 -6.98 -6.63 11.70
N GLU A 12 -7.78 -6.99 12.69
CA GLU A 12 -8.82 -8.03 12.52
C GLU A 12 -9.92 -7.60 11.53
N GLU A 13 -10.33 -6.33 11.56
CA GLU A 13 -11.28 -5.79 10.58
C GLU A 13 -10.68 -5.76 9.16
N THR A 14 -9.37 -5.53 9.03
CA THR A 14 -8.65 -5.61 7.74
C THR A 14 -8.66 -7.04 7.21
N LYS A 15 -8.31 -8.02 8.04
CA LYS A 15 -8.36 -9.43 7.64
C LYS A 15 -9.75 -9.83 7.19
N LYS A 16 -10.77 -9.51 8.00
CA LYS A 16 -12.14 -9.93 7.78
C LYS A 16 -12.82 -9.26 6.59
N ASN A 17 -12.69 -7.93 6.46
CA ASN A 17 -13.47 -7.17 5.48
C ASN A 17 -12.70 -6.85 4.20
N ARG A 18 -11.37 -6.78 4.26
CA ARG A 18 -10.52 -6.52 3.09
C ARG A 18 -9.89 -7.78 2.52
N GLY A 19 -10.02 -8.91 3.19
CA GLY A 19 -9.55 -10.20 2.70
C GLY A 19 -8.04 -10.35 2.81
N PHE A 20 -7.48 -9.97 3.96
CA PHE A 20 -6.08 -10.20 4.30
C PHE A 20 -5.93 -11.35 5.30
N CYS A 21 -4.78 -11.99 5.33
CA CYS A 21 -4.42 -13.01 6.29
C CYS A 21 -2.96 -12.84 6.75
N GLU A 22 -2.58 -13.61 7.77
CA GLU A 22 -1.20 -13.66 8.23
C GLU A 22 -0.31 -14.17 7.09
N LEU A 23 0.86 -13.55 6.91
CA LEU A 23 1.82 -13.98 5.90
C LEU A 23 2.23 -15.43 6.11
N GLN A 24 2.22 -16.19 5.02
CA GLN A 24 2.70 -17.56 5.08
C GLN A 24 4.24 -17.60 5.01
N PRO A 25 4.89 -18.63 5.59
CA PRO A 25 6.34 -18.79 5.56
C PRO A 25 6.94 -18.78 4.15
N GLU A 26 6.15 -19.13 3.13
CA GLU A 26 6.60 -19.10 1.74
C GLU A 26 6.92 -17.69 1.23
N HIS A 27 6.58 -16.64 1.98
CA HIS A 27 6.81 -15.23 1.63
C HIS A 27 8.15 -14.67 2.14
N GLU A 28 9.09 -15.54 2.59
CA GLU A 28 10.48 -15.15 2.90
C GLU A 28 11.18 -14.41 1.75
N TRP A 29 10.73 -14.60 0.50
CA TRP A 29 11.26 -13.89 -0.67
C TRP A 29 11.09 -12.36 -0.57
N LEU A 30 10.05 -11.83 0.11
CA LEU A 30 9.86 -10.38 0.21
C LEU A 30 11.04 -9.68 0.90
N ILE A 31 11.74 -10.41 1.78
CA ILE A 31 12.90 -9.94 2.53
C ILE A 31 14.20 -10.58 2.04
N ASP A 32 14.19 -11.27 0.90
CA ASP A 32 15.42 -11.70 0.26
C ASP A 32 16.22 -10.50 -0.25
N GLN A 33 17.49 -10.75 -0.59
CA GLN A 33 18.40 -9.67 -0.97
C GLN A 33 17.98 -9.00 -2.29
N GLU A 34 17.43 -9.77 -3.23
CA GLU A 34 17.01 -9.27 -4.55
C GLU A 34 15.84 -8.30 -4.41
N ASN A 35 14.81 -8.67 -3.63
CA ASN A 35 13.65 -7.83 -3.40
C ASN A 35 14.01 -6.61 -2.54
N LYS A 36 14.90 -6.75 -1.55
CA LYS A 36 15.41 -5.60 -0.78
C LYS A 36 16.08 -4.57 -1.68
N GLU A 37 16.94 -5.01 -2.60
CA GLU A 37 17.60 -4.11 -3.56
C GLU A 37 16.57 -3.48 -4.51
N TYR A 38 15.64 -4.29 -5.04
CA TYR A 38 14.56 -3.79 -5.90
C TYR A 38 13.73 -2.70 -5.21
N PHE A 39 13.26 -2.93 -3.98
CA PHE A 39 12.41 -1.95 -3.28
C PHE A 39 13.16 -0.68 -2.91
N ASN A 40 14.44 -0.82 -2.55
CA ASN A 40 15.30 0.33 -2.28
C ASN A 40 15.53 1.16 -3.55
N ASP A 41 15.88 0.51 -4.66
CA ASP A 41 16.23 1.22 -5.90
C ASP A 41 14.98 1.83 -6.56
N ALA A 42 13.87 1.10 -6.57
CA ALA A 42 12.64 1.51 -7.25
C ALA A 42 11.77 2.48 -6.44
N TYR A 43 11.79 2.41 -5.10
CA TYR A 43 10.89 3.18 -4.24
C TYR A 43 11.57 3.84 -3.03
N GLY A 44 12.88 3.64 -2.81
CA GLY A 44 13.59 4.18 -1.65
C GLY A 44 13.15 3.56 -0.32
N ILE A 45 12.67 2.30 -0.35
CA ILE A 45 12.17 1.58 0.83
C ILE A 45 13.23 0.59 1.32
N THR A 46 13.56 0.66 2.61
CA THR A 46 14.52 -0.24 3.26
C THR A 46 13.92 -0.94 4.47
N ASP A 47 14.56 -2.03 4.93
CA ASP A 47 14.22 -2.71 6.18
C ASP A 47 12.75 -3.17 6.26
N ILE A 48 12.33 -3.89 5.23
CA ILE A 48 10.97 -4.40 5.08
C ILE A 48 10.64 -5.37 6.21
N ASN A 49 9.54 -5.09 6.92
CA ASN A 49 8.92 -5.93 7.91
C ASN A 49 7.51 -6.34 7.43
N PRO A 50 7.38 -7.51 6.80
CA PRO A 50 6.12 -8.03 6.29
C PRO A 50 5.07 -8.19 7.42
N LEU A 51 3.81 -7.83 7.16
CA LEU A 51 2.70 -7.96 8.12
C LEU A 51 1.58 -8.90 7.68
N LEU A 52 0.94 -8.63 6.54
CA LEU A 52 -0.21 -9.39 6.04
C LEU A 52 -0.11 -9.56 4.52
N GLU A 53 -0.77 -10.58 4.00
CA GLU A 53 -0.98 -10.78 2.57
C GLU A 53 -2.48 -10.81 2.26
N ASP A 54 -2.87 -10.39 1.06
CA ASP A 54 -4.24 -10.62 0.62
C ASP A 54 -4.47 -12.13 0.39
N ASN A 55 -5.73 -12.56 0.45
CA ASN A 55 -6.11 -13.96 0.33
C ASN A 55 -5.73 -14.58 -1.03
N ASP A 56 -5.45 -13.75 -2.03
CA ASP A 56 -5.04 -14.15 -3.38
C ASP A 56 -3.52 -14.22 -3.55
N GLY A 57 -2.73 -13.78 -2.55
CA GLY A 57 -1.26 -13.73 -2.59
C GLY A 57 -0.70 -12.71 -3.60
N MET A 58 -1.52 -11.73 -3.99
CA MET A 58 -1.22 -10.69 -4.98
C MET A 58 -0.77 -9.39 -4.34
N SER A 59 -1.15 -9.12 -3.09
CA SER A 59 -0.85 -7.86 -2.40
C SER A 59 -0.28 -8.15 -1.03
N VAL A 60 0.76 -7.41 -0.63
CA VAL A 60 1.41 -7.58 0.67
C VAL A 60 1.46 -6.25 1.41
N LEU A 61 1.08 -6.29 2.68
CA LEU A 61 1.22 -5.18 3.62
C LEU A 61 2.51 -5.35 4.41
N PHE A 62 3.31 -4.29 4.50
CA PHE A 62 4.55 -4.32 5.27
C PHE A 62 4.89 -2.94 5.82
N LEU A 63 5.72 -2.92 6.86
CA LEU A 63 6.33 -1.71 7.42
C LEU A 63 7.76 -1.56 6.93
N ASP A 64 8.25 -0.33 6.86
CA ASP A 64 9.69 -0.05 6.76
C ASP A 64 10.28 0.36 8.11
N SER A 65 11.58 0.70 8.13
CA SER A 65 12.28 1.18 9.34
C SER A 65 11.71 2.49 9.92
N ARG A 66 10.97 3.26 9.12
CA ARG A 66 10.29 4.50 9.57
C ARG A 66 8.93 4.21 10.19
N GLY A 67 8.45 2.96 10.10
CA GLY A 67 7.13 2.54 10.54
C GLY A 67 6.01 2.91 9.59
N ILE A 68 6.32 3.35 8.36
CA ILE A 68 5.31 3.67 7.35
C ILE A 68 4.68 2.36 6.86
N LEU A 69 3.35 2.31 6.77
CA LEU A 69 2.63 1.15 6.25
C LEU A 69 2.48 1.27 4.74
N PHE A 70 2.95 0.25 4.03
CA PHE A 70 2.84 0.13 2.59
C PHE A 70 1.94 -1.04 2.19
N GLU A 71 1.37 -0.93 0.99
CA GLU A 71 0.78 -2.04 0.24
C GLU A 71 1.52 -2.14 -1.09
N TRP A 72 2.00 -3.32 -1.41
CA TRP A 72 2.61 -3.59 -2.70
C TRP A 72 1.85 -4.66 -3.46
N CYS A 73 1.43 -4.33 -4.68
CA CYS A 73 0.77 -5.27 -5.58
C CYS A 73 1.82 -5.96 -6.46
N LYS A 74 1.94 -7.27 -6.31
CA LYS A 74 2.85 -8.12 -7.09
C LYS A 74 2.55 -8.09 -8.58
N LEU A 75 1.27 -7.98 -8.96
CA LEU A 75 0.83 -8.03 -10.36
C LEU A 75 1.17 -6.74 -11.10
N THR A 76 0.80 -5.58 -10.54
CA THR A 76 0.99 -4.28 -11.20
C THR A 76 2.35 -3.66 -10.88
N GLN A 77 3.00 -4.12 -9.80
CA GLN A 77 4.15 -3.49 -9.18
C GLN A 77 3.85 -2.09 -8.62
N ASP A 78 2.58 -1.77 -8.38
CA ASP A 78 2.23 -0.52 -7.71
C ASP A 78 2.60 -0.60 -6.24
N MET A 79 3.13 0.49 -5.72
CA MET A 79 3.49 0.65 -4.32
C MET A 79 2.66 1.78 -3.73
N TYR A 80 1.88 1.49 -2.70
CA TYR A 80 1.02 2.47 -2.04
C TYR A 80 1.51 2.75 -0.62
N ILE A 81 1.53 4.02 -0.24
CA ILE A 81 1.61 4.46 1.15
C ILE A 81 0.19 4.47 1.70
N LEU A 82 -0.05 3.63 2.71
CA LEU A 82 -1.34 3.56 3.40
C LEU A 82 -1.39 4.47 4.61
N GLY A 83 -0.25 4.74 5.26
CA GLY A 83 -0.17 5.68 6.37
C GLY A 83 1.22 5.82 6.96
N ILE A 84 1.50 6.96 7.59
CA ILE A 84 2.81 7.28 8.16
C ILE A 84 3.19 6.46 9.42
N ASN A 85 2.24 5.67 9.92
CA ASN A 85 2.45 4.67 10.96
C ASN A 85 1.46 3.51 10.78
N GLU A 86 1.73 2.36 11.39
CA GLU A 86 0.88 1.16 11.32
C GLU A 86 -0.59 1.45 11.65
N MET A 87 -0.85 2.14 12.75
CA MET A 87 -2.20 2.50 13.21
C MET A 87 -2.97 3.34 12.19
N GLY A 88 -2.34 4.39 11.68
CA GLY A 88 -2.91 5.28 10.67
C GLY A 88 -3.11 4.56 9.34
N GLY A 89 -2.19 3.67 8.97
CA GLY A 89 -2.29 2.85 7.78
C GLY A 89 -3.51 1.94 7.80
N PHE A 90 -3.67 1.13 8.85
CA PHE A 90 -4.87 0.27 8.97
C PHE A 90 -6.16 1.09 9.11
N ALA A 91 -6.13 2.24 9.79
CA ALA A 91 -7.29 3.13 9.85
C ALA A 91 -7.68 3.64 8.46
N ASN A 92 -6.71 3.97 7.61
CA ASN A 92 -6.97 4.39 6.23
C ASN A 92 -7.53 3.25 5.38
N ILE A 93 -6.99 2.03 5.47
CA ILE A 93 -7.54 0.85 4.77
C ILE A 93 -9.04 0.69 5.05
N ILE A 94 -9.46 0.88 6.30
CA ILE A 94 -10.85 0.62 6.72
C ILE A 94 -11.76 1.82 6.49
N TYR A 95 -11.33 3.01 6.89
CA TYR A 95 -12.21 4.18 6.98
C TYR A 95 -11.92 5.27 5.95
N HIS A 96 -10.69 5.33 5.45
CA HIS A 96 -10.23 6.40 4.57
C HIS A 96 -9.39 5.88 3.39
N PRO A 97 -9.92 4.94 2.58
CA PRO A 97 -9.17 4.36 1.48
C PRO A 97 -8.73 5.43 0.46
N GLU A 98 -9.43 6.56 0.39
CA GLU A 98 -9.09 7.71 -0.44
C GLU A 98 -7.77 8.40 -0.07
N LYS A 99 -7.27 8.18 1.16
CA LYS A 99 -6.03 8.81 1.64
C LYS A 99 -4.76 8.06 1.25
N LYS A 100 -4.87 6.94 0.53
CA LYS A 100 -3.68 6.23 0.04
C LYS A 100 -2.96 7.09 -1.00
N CYS A 101 -1.65 6.96 -1.06
CA CYS A 101 -0.82 7.63 -2.05
C CYS A 101 -0.03 6.58 -2.82
N ILE A 102 0.07 6.70 -4.13
CA ILE A 102 0.98 5.85 -4.92
C ILE A 102 2.40 6.41 -4.85
N ILE A 103 3.39 5.52 -4.90
CA ILE A 103 4.78 5.86 -5.15
C ILE A 103 5.07 5.50 -6.59
N THR A 104 5.45 6.51 -7.37
CA THR A 104 5.86 6.32 -8.75
C THR A 104 7.19 5.57 -8.76
N LYS A 105 7.21 4.43 -9.44
CA LYS A 105 8.40 3.59 -9.61
C LYS A 105 9.55 4.41 -10.23
N ASP A 106 10.77 4.16 -9.78
CA ASP A 106 12.03 4.77 -10.22
C ASP A 106 12.21 6.26 -9.84
N THR A 107 11.13 7.05 -9.78
CA THR A 107 11.20 8.46 -9.37
C THR A 107 11.01 8.66 -7.88
N GLY A 108 10.29 7.75 -7.21
CA GLY A 108 9.90 7.87 -5.81
C GLY A 108 8.91 9.01 -5.55
N GLU A 109 8.33 9.60 -6.60
CA GLU A 109 7.34 10.67 -6.47
C GLU A 109 6.06 10.12 -5.83
N ILE A 110 5.55 10.84 -4.83
CA ILE A 110 4.37 10.44 -4.07
C ILE A 110 3.18 11.24 -4.57
N ILE A 111 2.17 10.55 -5.09
CA ILE A 111 0.97 11.16 -5.65
C ILE A 111 -0.25 10.63 -4.87
N PRO A 112 -1.11 11.51 -4.32
CA PRO A 112 -2.38 11.09 -3.74
C PRO A 112 -3.25 10.36 -4.78
N ASP A 113 -3.91 9.26 -4.39
CA ASP A 113 -4.71 8.48 -5.34
C ASP A 113 -5.87 9.29 -5.95
N GLU A 114 -6.53 10.13 -5.14
CA GLU A 114 -7.56 11.08 -5.62
C GLU A 114 -7.03 12.04 -6.69
N GLU A 115 -5.75 12.44 -6.60
CA GLU A 115 -5.13 13.31 -7.60
C GLU A 115 -4.90 12.57 -8.92
N LEU A 116 -4.50 11.30 -8.86
CA LEU A 116 -4.37 10.45 -10.04
C LEU A 116 -5.70 10.21 -10.75
N GLU A 117 -6.76 9.89 -10.00
CA GLU A 117 -8.10 9.72 -10.58
C GLU A 117 -8.55 10.98 -11.31
N CYS A 118 -8.35 12.16 -10.68
CA CYS A 118 -8.68 13.44 -11.30
C CYS A 118 -7.87 13.72 -12.57
N GLN A 119 -6.58 13.33 -12.61
CA GLN A 119 -5.75 13.46 -13.80
C GLN A 119 -6.21 12.52 -14.92
N ALA A 120 -6.59 11.28 -14.58
CA ALA A 120 -7.10 10.30 -15.53
C ALA A 120 -8.42 10.75 -16.16
N GLU A 121 -9.35 11.27 -15.37
CA GLU A 121 -10.63 11.82 -15.86
C GLU A 121 -10.40 12.98 -16.83
N LYS A 122 -9.58 13.97 -16.45
CA LYS A 122 -9.25 15.11 -17.31
C LYS A 122 -8.58 14.68 -18.62
N SER A 123 -7.72 13.67 -18.56
CA SER A 123 -7.06 13.14 -19.76
C SER A 123 -8.06 12.43 -20.68
N ALA A 124 -9.03 11.70 -20.12
CA ALA A 124 -10.07 11.03 -20.89
C ALA A 124 -11.03 12.05 -21.55
N GLU A 125 -11.45 13.08 -20.82
CA GLU A 125 -12.28 14.18 -21.35
C GLU A 125 -11.57 14.95 -22.47
N ALA A 126 -10.29 15.28 -22.29
CA ALA A 126 -9.49 15.94 -23.32
C ALA A 126 -9.36 15.09 -24.59
N SER A 127 -9.30 13.77 -24.46
CA SER A 127 -9.20 12.85 -25.59
C SER A 127 -10.51 12.76 -26.40
N LEU A 128 -11.66 12.91 -25.73
CA LEU A 128 -12.98 12.92 -26.37
C LEU A 128 -13.29 14.24 -27.11
N LEU A 129 -12.56 15.32 -26.83
CA LEU A 129 -12.72 16.62 -27.50
C LEU A 129 -11.91 16.76 -28.80
N ILE A 130 -11.10 15.76 -29.13
CA ILE A 130 -10.23 15.74 -30.31
C ILE A 130 -10.77 14.81 -31.42
N GLU A 131 -11.86 14.06 -31.16
CA GLU A 131 -12.63 13.32 -32.18
C GLU A 131 -13.84 14.12 -32.72
#